data_AF-A0A956D856-F1
#
_entry.id   AF-A0A956D856-F1
#
_cell.length_a   1.000
_cell.length_b   1.000
_cell.length_c   1.000
_cell.angle_alpha   90.00
_cell.angle_beta   90.00
_cell.angle_gamma   90.00
#
_symmetry.space_group_name_H-M   'P 1'
#
loop_
_entity.id
_entity.type
_entity.pdbx_description
1 polymer ?
#
loop_
_entity_poly.entity_id
_entity_poly.type
_entity_poly.pdbx_seq_one_letter_code
_entity_poly.pdbx_strand_id
1 'polypeptide(L)'
;MTPTATDASTKTSLTGIKPTDTPHLGNYLGAIRPALKLSEQFKSYYFIADYHAITTLRDPVALQQNVYDVAATWLACGLDPDRTVFFRQSDVLEVFELAWILSCLVATGQLERGHAYKDALAKGDAAPNAGIFYYPVLMAADILLYDTDVVPVGK
;
A
#
# COMPACT_ATOMS: atom_id res chain seq x y z
N MET A 1 -7.53 14.42 -28.22
CA MET A 1 -6.57 13.33 -27.95
C MET A 1 -7.38 12.05 -27.88
N THR A 2 -7.17 11.17 -28.84
CA THR A 2 -7.83 9.86 -28.92
C THR A 2 -7.30 8.98 -27.78
N PRO A 3 -8.15 8.24 -27.04
CA PRO A 3 -7.67 7.27 -26.06
C PRO A 3 -6.92 6.19 -26.83
N THR A 4 -5.63 6.05 -26.60
CA THR A 4 -4.85 4.92 -27.08
C THR A 4 -5.44 3.66 -26.47
N ALA A 5 -5.75 2.67 -27.32
CA ALA A 5 -6.27 1.38 -26.90
C ALA A 5 -5.39 0.80 -25.79
N THR A 6 -6.00 0.48 -24.65
CA THR A 6 -5.37 -0.31 -23.60
C THR A 6 -4.98 -1.65 -24.20
N ASP A 7 -3.68 -1.90 -24.31
CA ASP A 7 -3.16 -3.20 -24.72
C ASP A 7 -3.60 -4.24 -23.70
N ALA A 8 -4.53 -5.12 -24.10
CA ALA A 8 -5.14 -6.13 -23.25
C ALA A 8 -4.17 -7.24 -22.81
N SER A 9 -2.87 -7.11 -23.07
CA SER A 9 -1.83 -8.11 -22.77
C SER A 9 -0.95 -7.77 -21.57
N THR A 10 -0.89 -6.51 -21.15
CA THR A 10 0.05 -6.08 -20.10
C THR A 10 -0.59 -6.23 -18.71
N LYS A 11 -0.02 -7.13 -17.90
CA LYS A 11 -0.47 -7.36 -16.52
C LYS A 11 -0.17 -6.18 -15.61
N THR A 12 -1.03 -5.97 -14.62
CA THR A 12 -0.91 -4.92 -13.60
C THR A 12 -0.21 -5.44 -12.35
N SER A 13 0.75 -4.68 -11.83
CA SER A 13 1.33 -4.93 -10.51
C SER A 13 1.11 -3.75 -9.57
N LEU A 14 0.90 -4.04 -8.28
CA LEU A 14 0.69 -3.03 -7.25
C LEU A 14 1.61 -3.29 -6.06
N THR A 15 2.34 -2.27 -5.63
CA THR A 15 3.16 -2.31 -4.42
C THR A 15 2.75 -1.21 -3.45
N GLY A 16 2.30 -1.60 -2.26
CA GLY A 16 2.05 -0.68 -1.15
C GLY A 16 3.31 -0.48 -0.30
N ILE A 17 3.66 0.78 -0.07
CA ILE A 17 4.87 1.19 0.65
C ILE A 17 4.45 1.91 1.92
N LYS A 18 4.54 1.22 3.06
CA LYS A 18 4.21 1.85 4.35
C LYS A 18 5.28 2.90 4.68
N PRO A 19 4.91 4.18 4.92
CA PRO A 19 5.85 5.20 5.37
C PRO A 19 6.21 4.95 6.84
N THR A 20 7.25 4.15 7.04
CA THR A 20 7.92 3.95 8.34
C THR A 20 9.07 4.93 8.49
N ASP A 21 9.90 4.74 9.52
CA ASP A 21 11.16 5.46 9.71
C ASP A 21 12.01 5.51 8.42
N THR A 22 13.01 6.39 8.42
CA THR A 22 13.86 6.69 7.27
C THR A 22 14.31 5.43 6.50
N PRO A 23 14.05 5.36 5.17
CA PRO A 23 14.49 4.25 4.34
C PRO A 23 16.00 3.99 4.45
N HIS A 24 16.37 2.72 4.53
CA HIS A 24 17.76 2.26 4.65
C HIS A 24 18.11 1.22 3.57
N LEU A 25 19.37 0.79 3.54
CA LEU A 25 19.90 -0.13 2.52
C LEU A 25 19.11 -1.45 2.41
N GLY A 26 18.53 -1.91 3.52
CA GLY A 26 17.67 -3.09 3.55
C GLY A 26 16.41 -2.91 2.70
N ASN A 27 15.77 -1.73 2.78
CA ASN A 27 14.63 -1.42 1.92
C ASN A 27 15.04 -1.39 0.44
N TYR A 28 16.22 -0.83 0.12
CA TYR A 28 16.70 -0.81 -1.25
C TYR A 28 16.90 -2.21 -1.82
N LEU A 29 17.62 -3.07 -1.11
CA LEU A 29 17.93 -4.42 -1.58
C LEU A 29 16.72 -5.35 -1.59
N GLY A 30 15.84 -5.24 -0.58
CA GLY A 30 14.71 -6.13 -0.37
C GLY A 30 13.42 -5.72 -1.09
N ALA A 31 13.19 -4.42 -1.31
CA ALA A 31 11.94 -3.91 -1.88
C ALA A 31 12.16 -3.04 -3.12
N ILE A 32 12.94 -1.96 -3.03
CA ILE A 32 13.04 -0.96 -4.12
C ILE A 32 13.66 -1.57 -5.38
N ARG A 33 14.85 -2.16 -5.29
CA ARG A 33 15.54 -2.72 -6.47
C ARG A 33 14.74 -3.84 -7.15
N PRO A 34 14.15 -4.81 -6.43
CA PRO A 34 13.23 -5.77 -7.04
C PRO A 34 12.00 -5.12 -7.68
N ALA A 35 11.39 -4.13 -7.03
CA ALA A 35 10.23 -3.41 -7.54
C ALA A 35 10.53 -2.69 -8.85
N LEU A 36 11.67 -2.00 -8.96
CA LEU A 36 12.08 -1.33 -10.21
C LEU A 36 12.26 -2.33 -11.36
N LYS A 37 12.86 -3.49 -11.10
CA LYS A 37 12.94 -4.57 -12.11
C LYS A 37 11.57 -5.09 -12.53
N LEU A 38 10.63 -5.17 -11.58
CA LEU A 38 9.26 -5.60 -11.88
C LEU A 38 8.53 -4.59 -12.79
N SER A 39 8.75 -3.29 -12.61
CA SER A 39 8.16 -2.26 -13.48
C SER A 39 8.60 -2.31 -14.95
N GLU A 40 9.65 -3.06 -15.27
CA GLU A 40 10.03 -3.28 -16.67
C GLU A 40 9.10 -4.26 -17.39
N GLN A 41 8.34 -5.08 -16.65
CA GLN A 41 7.53 -6.19 -17.18
C GLN A 41 6.02 -5.99 -16.97
N PHE A 42 5.63 -5.08 -16.09
CA PHE A 42 4.24 -4.86 -15.68
C PHE A 42 3.85 -3.40 -15.81
N LYS A 43 2.56 -3.14 -15.96
CA LYS A 43 1.98 -1.83 -15.65
C LYS A 43 1.99 -1.68 -14.13
N SER A 44 2.93 -0.89 -13.61
CA SER A 44 3.18 -0.84 -12.16
C SER A 44 2.59 0.39 -11.48
N TYR A 45 1.92 0.12 -10.37
CA TYR A 45 1.41 1.08 -9.42
C TYR A 45 2.20 0.96 -8.11
N TYR A 46 2.68 2.10 -7.63
CA TYR A 46 3.36 2.23 -6.35
C TYR A 46 2.61 3.25 -5.53
N PHE A 47 2.31 2.93 -4.27
CA PHE A 47 1.62 3.89 -3.41
C PHE A 47 2.23 3.97 -2.02
N ILE A 48 2.28 5.18 -1.50
CA ILE A 48 2.67 5.44 -0.11
C ILE A 48 1.44 5.25 0.76
N ALA A 49 1.44 4.18 1.55
CA ALA A 49 0.31 3.69 2.34
C ALA A 49 0.16 4.44 3.68
N ASP A 50 -0.08 5.76 3.62
CA ASP A 50 -0.14 6.65 4.79
C ASP A 50 -1.35 6.40 5.70
N TYR A 51 -2.49 5.96 5.17
CA TYR A 51 -3.63 5.52 5.99
C TYR A 51 -3.40 4.17 6.65
N HIS A 52 -2.60 3.28 6.05
CA HIS A 52 -2.11 2.10 6.78
C HIS A 52 -1.13 2.49 7.88
N ALA A 53 -0.34 3.55 7.71
CA ALA A 53 0.59 4.02 8.72
C ALA A 53 -0.09 4.60 9.95
N ILE A 54 -1.18 5.36 9.80
CA ILE A 54 -1.87 6.01 10.94
C ILE A 54 -2.51 5.01 11.92
N THR A 55 -2.66 3.73 11.54
CA THR A 55 -3.08 2.67 12.46
C THR A 55 -2.11 2.50 13.64
N THR A 56 -0.84 2.84 13.44
CA THR A 56 0.24 2.69 14.44
C THR A 56 1.03 3.99 14.70
N LEU A 57 1.23 4.84 13.70
CA LEU A 57 1.98 6.10 13.81
C LEU A 57 1.03 7.28 14.01
N ARG A 58 1.10 7.94 15.17
CA ARG A 58 0.18 9.04 15.55
C ARG A 58 0.79 10.43 15.53
N ASP A 59 2.11 10.54 15.38
CA ASP A 59 2.78 11.83 15.23
C ASP A 59 2.58 12.34 13.78
N PRO A 60 1.85 13.45 13.58
CA PRO A 60 1.57 13.98 12.25
C PRO A 60 2.83 14.52 11.56
N VAL A 61 3.77 15.09 12.32
CA VAL A 61 5.03 15.63 11.76
C VAL A 61 5.90 14.49 11.27
N ALA A 62 6.04 13.43 12.08
CA ALA A 62 6.77 12.25 11.68
C ALA A 62 6.12 11.54 10.47
N LEU A 63 4.79 11.38 10.46
CA LEU A 63 4.09 10.78 9.32
C LEU A 63 4.33 11.57 8.03
N GLN A 64 4.19 12.89 8.08
CA GLN A 64 4.42 13.75 6.93
C GLN A 64 5.87 13.63 6.42
N GLN A 65 6.84 13.66 7.32
CA GLN A 65 8.25 13.50 6.96
C GLN A 65 8.52 12.12 6.33
N ASN A 66 8.02 11.04 6.93
CA ASN A 66 8.20 9.68 6.43
C ASN A 66 7.61 9.50 5.02
N VAL A 67 6.46 10.12 4.74
CA VAL A 67 5.87 10.13 3.39
C VAL A 67 6.82 10.78 2.38
N TYR A 68 7.38 11.95 2.71
CA TYR A 68 8.33 12.64 1.82
C TYR A 68 9.65 11.87 1.66
N ASP A 69 10.18 11.30 2.74
CA ASP A 69 11.42 10.53 2.71
C ASP A 69 11.28 9.28 1.84
N VAL A 70 10.15 8.57 1.94
CA VAL A 70 9.82 7.45 1.07
C VAL A 70 9.72 7.91 -0.38
N ALA A 71 8.98 8.97 -0.66
CA ALA A 71 8.83 9.51 -2.02
C ALA A 71 10.18 9.85 -2.64
N ALA A 72 10.98 10.66 -1.93
CA ALA A 72 12.30 11.10 -2.36
C ALA A 72 13.25 9.91 -2.58
N THR A 73 13.24 8.92 -1.68
CA THR A 73 14.11 7.74 -1.79
C THR A 73 13.78 6.91 -3.02
N TRP A 74 12.50 6.62 -3.27
CA TRP A 74 12.09 5.80 -4.41
C TRP A 74 12.43 6.47 -5.75
N LEU A 75 12.17 7.79 -5.85
CA LEU A 75 12.54 8.58 -7.02
C LEU A 75 14.07 8.62 -7.21
N ALA A 76 14.83 8.87 -6.15
CA ALA A 76 16.29 8.91 -6.20
C ALA A 76 16.91 7.55 -6.57
N CYS A 77 16.25 6.45 -6.23
CA CYS A 77 16.67 5.09 -6.58
C CYS A 77 16.32 4.70 -8.02
N GLY A 78 15.63 5.55 -8.78
CA GLY A 78 15.34 5.36 -10.20
C GLY A 78 13.91 4.92 -10.52
N LEU A 79 12.95 5.11 -9.61
CA LEU A 79 11.54 5.02 -9.98
C LEU A 79 11.21 6.13 -10.98
N ASP A 80 10.70 5.75 -12.15
CA ASP A 80 10.39 6.64 -13.25
C ASP A 80 8.87 6.94 -13.30
N PRO A 81 8.41 8.15 -12.94
CA PRO A 81 7.00 8.53 -12.95
C PRO A 81 6.39 8.61 -14.36
N ASP A 82 7.20 8.70 -15.41
CA ASP A 82 6.70 8.70 -16.78
C ASP A 82 6.32 7.28 -17.25
N ARG A 83 6.82 6.26 -16.53
CA ARG A 83 6.60 4.83 -16.84
C ARG A 83 5.76 4.11 -15.79
N THR A 84 5.59 4.69 -14.62
CA THR A 84 4.90 4.07 -13.47
C THR A 84 3.93 5.06 -12.84
N VAL A 85 2.90 4.54 -12.17
CA VAL A 85 1.99 5.39 -11.38
C VAL A 85 2.48 5.39 -9.94
N PHE A 86 2.95 6.54 -9.47
CA PHE A 86 3.43 6.71 -8.09
C PHE A 86 2.61 7.77 -7.36
N PHE A 87 1.94 7.38 -6.27
CA PHE A 87 0.99 8.24 -5.58
C PHE A 87 0.98 8.01 -4.06
N ARG A 88 0.27 8.88 -3.35
CA ARG A 88 0.00 8.73 -1.91
C ARG A 88 -1.42 8.23 -1.72
N GLN A 89 -1.63 7.25 -0.84
CA GLN A 89 -2.92 6.59 -0.66
C GLN A 89 -4.03 7.59 -0.32
N SER A 90 -3.76 8.54 0.58
CA SER A 90 -4.71 9.59 0.95
C SER A 90 -5.18 10.52 -0.18
N ASP A 91 -4.46 10.56 -1.31
CA ASP A 91 -4.86 11.36 -2.47
C ASP A 91 -5.85 10.64 -3.41
N VAL A 92 -6.16 9.36 -3.15
CA VAL A 92 -7.12 8.56 -3.93
C VAL A 92 -8.31 8.18 -3.04
N LEU A 93 -9.34 9.02 -3.07
CA LEU A 93 -10.49 8.87 -2.17
C LEU A 93 -11.33 7.63 -2.45
N GLU A 94 -11.30 7.15 -3.70
CA GLU A 94 -12.01 5.96 -4.18
C GLU A 94 -11.60 4.69 -3.41
N VAL A 95 -10.36 4.65 -2.89
CA VAL A 95 -9.90 3.56 -2.01
C VAL A 95 -10.78 3.47 -0.76
N PHE A 96 -11.15 4.61 -0.17
CA PHE A 96 -11.96 4.64 1.05
C PHE A 96 -13.44 4.34 0.77
N GLU A 97 -13.95 4.77 -0.38
CA GLU A 97 -15.31 4.41 -0.83
C GLU A 97 -15.42 2.90 -1.06
N LEU A 98 -14.44 2.30 -1.75
CA LEU A 98 -14.40 0.87 -1.98
C LEU A 98 -14.19 0.10 -0.67
N ALA A 99 -13.34 0.57 0.24
CA ALA A 99 -13.15 -0.04 1.54
C ALA A 99 -14.47 -0.09 2.35
N TRP A 100 -15.29 0.96 2.28
CA TRP A 100 -16.62 0.95 2.88
C TRP A 100 -17.51 -0.12 2.26
N ILE A 101 -17.59 -0.19 0.92
CA ILE A 101 -18.39 -1.20 0.23
C ILE A 101 -17.95 -2.62 0.62
N LEU A 102 -16.64 -2.89 0.62
CA LEU A 102 -16.08 -4.19 1.01
C LEU A 102 -16.37 -4.52 2.48
N SER A 103 -16.41 -3.53 3.36
CA SER A 103 -16.73 -3.75 4.79
C SER A 103 -18.13 -4.33 5.00
N CYS A 104 -19.08 -4.03 4.10
CA CYS A 104 -20.44 -4.59 4.12
C CYS A 104 -20.49 -6.06 3.65
N LEU A 105 -19.42 -6.58 3.06
CA LEU A 105 -19.33 -7.94 2.52
C LEU A 105 -18.52 -8.90 3.40
N VAL A 106 -17.79 -8.38 4.39
CA VAL A 106 -16.91 -9.15 5.27
C VAL A 106 -17.56 -9.32 6.64
N ALA A 107 -17.65 -10.55 7.13
CA ALA A 107 -18.12 -10.82 8.48
C ALA A 107 -17.07 -10.41 9.52
N THR A 108 -17.50 -9.86 10.65
CA THR A 108 -16.60 -9.46 11.75
C THR A 108 -15.69 -10.59 12.24
N GLY A 109 -16.20 -11.82 12.31
CA GLY A 109 -15.40 -13.00 12.68
C GLY A 109 -14.30 -13.38 11.67
N GLN A 110 -14.31 -12.85 10.44
CA GLN A 110 -13.17 -12.97 9.52
C GLN A 110 -12.05 -12.00 9.92
N LEU A 111 -12.40 -10.78 10.33
CA LEU A 111 -11.45 -9.75 10.77
C LEU A 111 -10.81 -10.12 12.12
N GLU A 112 -11.56 -10.71 13.04
CA GLU A 112 -11.05 -11.22 14.33
C GLU A 112 -9.96 -12.29 14.16
N ARG A 113 -10.00 -13.04 13.06
CA ARG A 113 -9.01 -14.06 12.72
C ARG A 113 -7.80 -13.50 11.97
N GLY A 114 -7.83 -12.23 11.58
CA GLY A 114 -6.75 -11.56 10.87
C GLY A 114 -5.47 -11.49 11.70
N HIS A 115 -4.32 -11.68 11.03
CA HIS A 115 -3.02 -11.76 11.68
C HIS A 115 -2.70 -10.52 12.52
N ALA A 116 -2.83 -9.30 11.98
CA ALA A 116 -2.44 -8.10 12.73
C ALA A 116 -3.29 -7.88 13.99
N TYR A 117 -4.59 -8.18 13.94
CA TYR A 117 -5.47 -8.05 15.11
C TYR A 117 -5.10 -9.07 16.19
N LYS A 118 -4.87 -10.34 15.80
CA LYS A 118 -4.39 -11.38 16.72
C LYS A 118 -3.02 -11.06 17.31
N ASP A 119 -2.11 -10.52 16.50
CA ASP A 119 -0.77 -10.15 16.93
C ASP A 119 -0.80 -8.96 17.90
N ALA A 120 -1.70 -7.99 17.69
CA ALA A 120 -1.90 -6.88 18.61
C ALA A 120 -2.40 -7.39 19.98
N LEU A 121 -3.41 -8.27 19.98
CA LEU A 121 -3.91 -8.91 21.20
C LEU A 121 -2.81 -9.72 21.91
N ALA A 122 -2.03 -10.50 21.16
CA ALA A 122 -0.93 -11.31 21.70
C ALA A 122 0.20 -10.45 22.32
N LYS A 123 0.39 -9.23 21.82
CA LYS A 123 1.35 -8.25 22.37
C LYS A 123 0.80 -7.48 23.58
N GLY A 124 -0.39 -7.82 24.05
CA GLY A 124 -0.99 -7.22 25.25
C GLY A 124 -1.79 -5.95 24.98
N ASP A 125 -2.04 -5.59 23.72
CA ASP A 125 -3.02 -4.56 23.39
C ASP A 125 -4.42 -5.15 23.59
N ALA A 126 -5.01 -4.90 24.75
CA ALA A 126 -6.31 -5.44 25.13
C ALA A 126 -7.48 -4.83 24.33
N ALA A 127 -7.25 -3.72 23.62
CA ALA A 127 -8.24 -3.06 22.79
C ALA A 127 -7.59 -2.42 21.56
N PRO A 128 -7.13 -3.23 20.58
CA PRO A 128 -6.54 -2.70 19.36
C PRO A 128 -7.52 -1.77 18.67
N ASN A 129 -7.00 -0.64 18.17
CA ASN A 129 -7.87 0.33 17.52
C ASN A 129 -8.56 -0.27 16.27
N ALA A 130 -9.75 0.25 15.93
CA ALA A 130 -10.54 -0.24 14.80
C ALA A 130 -9.78 -0.21 13.47
N GLY A 131 -8.78 0.66 13.31
CA GLY A 131 -7.90 0.68 12.14
C GLY A 131 -7.09 -0.62 12.01
N ILE A 132 -6.52 -1.14 13.09
CA ILE A 132 -5.82 -2.45 13.09
C ILE A 132 -6.78 -3.59 12.76
N PHE A 133 -8.05 -3.47 13.16
CA PHE A 133 -9.07 -4.47 12.84
C PHE A 133 -9.50 -4.41 11.36
N TYR A 134 -9.66 -3.21 10.80
CA TYR A 134 -10.18 -2.98 9.45
C TYR A 134 -9.10 -2.86 8.36
N TYR A 135 -7.81 -2.74 8.70
CA TYR A 135 -6.76 -2.56 7.68
C TYR A 135 -6.74 -3.64 6.58
N PRO A 136 -7.14 -4.92 6.79
CA PRO A 136 -7.20 -5.89 5.69
C PRO A 136 -8.27 -5.53 4.65
N VAL A 137 -9.36 -4.88 5.05
CA VAL A 137 -10.41 -4.39 4.14
C VAL A 137 -9.88 -3.22 3.33
N LEU A 138 -9.17 -2.29 3.96
CA LEU A 138 -8.50 -1.18 3.27
C LEU A 138 -7.47 -1.70 2.26
N MET A 139 -6.66 -2.69 2.66
CA MET A 139 -5.70 -3.35 1.78
C MET A 139 -6.38 -4.04 0.59
N ALA A 140 -7.52 -4.69 0.81
CA ALA A 140 -8.30 -5.27 -0.27
C ALA A 140 -8.80 -4.21 -1.25
N ALA A 141 -9.25 -3.04 -0.75
CA ALA A 141 -9.65 -1.93 -1.60
C ALA A 141 -8.47 -1.38 -2.41
N ASP A 142 -7.30 -1.20 -1.79
CA ASP A 142 -6.07 -0.78 -2.48
C ASP A 142 -5.75 -1.70 -3.67
N ILE A 143 -5.91 -3.01 -3.51
CA ILE A 143 -5.59 -4.01 -4.54
C ILE A 143 -6.65 -4.06 -5.64
N LEU A 144 -7.92 -4.14 -5.27
CA LEU A 144 -9.03 -4.38 -6.21
C LEU A 144 -9.34 -3.16 -7.08
N LEU A 145 -9.06 -1.94 -6.60
CA LEU A 145 -9.36 -0.71 -7.35
C LEU A 145 -8.62 -0.63 -8.69
N TYR A 146 -7.46 -1.28 -8.82
CA TYR A 146 -6.59 -1.19 -10.00
C TYR A 146 -6.61 -2.44 -10.89
N ASP A 147 -7.53 -3.39 -10.64
CA ASP A 147 -7.57 -4.68 -11.36
C ASP A 147 -6.20 -5.38 -11.35
N THR A 148 -5.61 -5.48 -10.16
CA THR A 148 -4.22 -5.92 -9.96
C THR A 148 -4.05 -7.42 -10.21
N ASP A 149 -3.11 -7.81 -11.07
CA ASP A 149 -2.74 -9.22 -11.29
C ASP A 149 -1.72 -9.75 -10.29
N VAL A 150 -0.75 -8.90 -9.89
CA VAL A 150 0.39 -9.30 -9.06
C VAL A 150 0.63 -8.31 -7.92
N VAL A 151 0.65 -8.82 -6.69
CA VAL A 151 1.02 -8.06 -5.49
C VAL A 151 2.27 -8.69 -4.88
N PRO A 152 3.48 -8.14 -5.11
CA PRO A 152 4.71 -8.65 -4.51
C PRO A 152 4.72 -8.37 -3.00
N VAL A 153 4.48 -9.41 -2.20
CA VAL A 153 4.57 -9.35 -0.74
C VAL A 153 5.89 -9.97 -0.27
N GLY A 154 6.55 -9.31 0.68
CA GLY A 154 7.71 -9.89 1.37
C GLY A 154 7.30 -11.14 2.15
N LYS A 155 8.16 -12.16 2.14
CA LYS A 155 8.00 -13.35 3.00
C LYS A 155 8.58 -13.11 4.38
#